data_AF-A0A0D2JJ27-F1
#
_entry.id   AF-A0A0D2JJ27-F1
#
_cell.length_a   1.000
_cell.length_b   1.000
_cell.length_c   1.000
_cell.angle_alpha   90.00
_cell.angle_beta   90.00
_cell.angle_gamma   90.00
#
_symmetry.space_group_name_H-M   'P 1'
#
loop_
_entity.id
_entity.type
_entity.pdbx_description
1 polymer ?
#
loop_
_entity_poly.entity_id
_entity_poly.type
_entity_poly.pdbx_seq_one_letter_code
_entity_poly.pdbx_strand_id
1 'polypeptide(L)'
;MKKIKPVTLILLALIIALAPLPCHGGQAEICAVLLQKTTLKDLQGRVKTELPAFTPLKLIAPKGPDLHVISPAAEKGRPREGYIPASSAVLVPGRASSHKKRLLRIKKTILPQKEKIRLAKGIIRKGDTFPLVEMAWGKPQRSFMVNYFSDEEHYVYFRPEGKVLLRFKGGFLSPPLPEKHSDKAKP
;
A
#
# COMPACT_ATOMS: atom_id res chain seq x y z
N MET A 1 46.35 -16.82 43.19
CA MET A 1 46.42 -18.23 42.74
C MET A 1 45.21 -18.53 41.84
N LYS A 2 45.46 -19.10 40.65
CA LYS A 2 44.55 -19.76 39.67
C LYS A 2 43.37 -18.93 39.13
N LYS A 3 43.43 -18.28 37.95
CA LYS A 3 43.22 -18.78 36.54
C LYS A 3 41.97 -19.68 36.42
N ILE A 4 40.95 -19.35 35.61
CA ILE A 4 40.82 -19.63 34.16
C ILE A 4 39.75 -18.69 33.51
N LYS A 5 39.93 -18.34 32.21
CA LYS A 5 39.06 -17.45 31.39
C LYS A 5 37.95 -18.23 30.61
N PRO A 6 37.26 -17.65 29.58
CA PRO A 6 35.80 -17.71 29.42
C PRO A 6 35.34 -18.79 28.41
N VAL A 7 34.06 -19.17 28.45
CA VAL A 7 33.45 -19.98 27.37
C VAL A 7 32.29 -19.22 26.76
N THR A 8 32.56 -18.70 25.57
CA THR A 8 31.62 -18.28 24.54
C THR A 8 30.75 -19.49 24.17
N LEU A 9 29.42 -19.39 24.27
CA LEU A 9 28.53 -20.33 23.57
C LEU A 9 27.47 -19.52 22.81
N ILE A 10 27.74 -19.40 21.51
CA ILE A 10 26.79 -19.00 20.48
C ILE A 10 25.76 -20.13 20.40
N LEU A 11 24.48 -19.86 20.73
CA LEU A 11 23.38 -20.75 20.40
C LEU A 11 22.56 -20.13 19.27
N LEU A 12 23.05 -20.36 18.05
CA LEU A 12 22.29 -20.27 16.81
C LEU A 12 21.58 -21.62 16.65
N ALA A 13 20.27 -21.67 16.86
CA ALA A 13 19.46 -22.84 16.53
C ALA A 13 18.31 -22.42 15.60
N LEU A 14 18.58 -22.58 14.31
CA LEU A 14 17.67 -22.65 13.19
C LEU A 14 16.91 -24.00 13.22
N ILE A 15 15.73 -24.04 12.57
CA ILE A 15 14.85 -25.18 12.13
C ILE A 15 13.41 -24.81 12.58
N ILE A 16 12.58 -24.12 11.80
CA ILE A 16 11.89 -24.49 10.55
C ILE A 16 11.26 -25.90 10.58
N ALA A 17 10.01 -26.00 11.03
CA ALA A 17 9.03 -26.95 10.49
C ALA A 17 7.63 -26.67 11.05
N LEU A 18 6.82 -25.90 10.31
CA LEU A 18 5.39 -26.19 10.17
C LEU A 18 5.03 -25.78 8.75
N ALA A 19 4.85 -26.76 7.88
CA ALA A 19 4.43 -26.52 6.50
C ALA A 19 2.96 -26.07 6.48
N PRO A 20 2.65 -25.01 5.73
CA PRO A 20 1.41 -24.97 4.98
C PRO A 20 1.72 -25.02 3.48
N LEU A 21 0.95 -25.87 2.80
CA LEU A 21 0.43 -25.82 1.42
C LEU A 21 1.01 -24.77 0.45
N PRO A 22 1.12 -25.09 -0.86
CA PRO A 22 1.63 -24.17 -1.88
C PRO A 22 0.59 -23.08 -2.20
N CYS A 23 0.37 -22.16 -1.27
CA CYS A 23 -0.17 -20.85 -1.57
C CYS A 23 0.99 -20.01 -2.08
N HIS A 24 0.87 -19.42 -3.27
CA HIS A 24 1.84 -18.53 -3.89
C HIS A 24 2.04 -17.24 -3.05
N GLY A 25 2.67 -17.37 -1.88
CA GLY A 25 2.95 -16.33 -0.92
C GLY A 25 4.31 -15.71 -1.16
N GLY A 26 4.46 -15.00 -2.29
CA GLY A 26 5.48 -13.95 -2.34
C GLY A 26 5.11 -12.89 -1.31
N GLN A 27 6.06 -12.45 -0.48
CA GLN A 27 5.83 -11.29 0.41
C GLN A 27 5.19 -10.18 -0.40
N ALA A 28 4.02 -9.70 0.05
CA ALA A 28 3.30 -8.66 -0.67
C ALA A 28 4.19 -7.42 -0.73
N GLU A 29 4.73 -7.11 -1.92
CA GLU A 29 5.58 -5.94 -2.11
C GLU A 29 4.85 -4.68 -1.64
N ILE A 30 5.54 -3.79 -0.92
CA ILE A 30 4.97 -2.54 -0.41
C ILE A 30 5.49 -1.37 -1.25
N CYS A 31 4.59 -0.45 -1.60
CA CYS A 31 4.88 0.77 -2.33
C CYS A 31 4.62 1.98 -1.43
N ALA A 32 5.49 2.99 -1.50
CA ALA A 32 5.25 4.30 -0.92
C ALA A 32 4.59 5.22 -1.95
N VAL A 33 3.38 5.69 -1.67
CA VAL A 33 2.67 6.65 -2.53
C VAL A 33 2.76 8.03 -1.92
N LEU A 34 3.36 8.98 -2.64
CA LEU A 34 3.39 10.38 -2.22
C LEU A 34 1.99 10.99 -2.22
N LEU A 35 1.63 11.67 -1.15
CA LEU A 35 0.34 12.36 -1.00
C LEU A 35 0.43 13.85 -1.32
N GLN A 36 1.64 14.39 -1.29
CA GLN A 36 1.96 15.78 -1.57
C GLN A 36 3.30 15.87 -2.30
N LYS A 37 3.59 17.06 -2.85
CA LYS A 37 4.91 17.35 -3.42
C LYS A 37 5.97 17.23 -2.33
N THR A 38 7.12 16.62 -2.62
CA THR A 38 8.16 16.35 -1.61
C THR A 38 9.55 16.32 -2.25
N THR A 39 10.58 16.62 -1.48
CA THR A 39 11.98 16.52 -1.89
C THR A 39 12.53 15.12 -1.65
N LEU A 40 13.21 14.58 -2.65
CA LEU A 40 14.03 13.37 -2.51
C LEU A 40 15.44 13.79 -2.09
N LYS A 41 15.87 13.31 -0.92
CA LYS A 41 17.24 13.49 -0.43
C LYS A 41 18.10 12.30 -0.84
N ASP A 42 19.37 12.51 -1.18
CA ASP A 42 20.31 11.41 -1.43
C ASP A 42 20.73 10.70 -0.14
N LEU A 43 21.67 9.75 -0.25
CA LEU A 43 22.15 8.97 0.90
C LEU A 43 22.93 9.81 1.92
N GLN A 44 23.42 10.98 1.49
CA GLN A 44 24.16 11.96 2.28
C GLN A 44 23.25 13.09 2.82
N GLY A 45 21.94 13.03 2.55
CA GLY A 45 20.96 14.01 3.01
C GLY A 45 20.81 15.26 2.13
N ARG A 46 21.51 15.36 0.99
CA ARG A 46 21.40 16.49 0.06
C ARG A 46 20.16 16.38 -0.81
N VAL A 47 19.53 17.51 -1.12
CA VAL A 47 18.33 17.53 -1.97
C VAL A 47 18.72 17.21 -3.42
N LYS A 48 18.14 16.14 -3.97
CA LYS A 48 18.45 15.65 -5.32
C LYS A 48 17.43 16.09 -6.36
N THR A 49 16.15 16.10 -6.01
CA THR A 49 15.04 16.47 -6.90
C THR A 49 13.73 16.63 -6.12
N GLU A 50 12.76 17.29 -6.73
CA GLU A 50 11.38 17.33 -6.24
C GLU A 50 10.54 16.25 -6.93
N LEU A 51 9.75 15.54 -6.13
CA LEU A 51 8.81 14.52 -6.59
C LEU A 51 7.38 15.08 -6.48
N PRO A 52 6.55 14.91 -7.53
CA PRO A 52 5.18 15.38 -7.50
C PRO A 52 4.30 14.51 -6.61
N ALA A 53 3.18 15.08 -6.15
CA ALA A 53 2.13 14.31 -5.47
C ALA A 53 1.60 13.17 -6.34
N PHE A 54 1.10 12.11 -5.70
CA PHE A 54 0.59 10.89 -6.33
C PHE A 54 1.64 10.10 -7.12
N THR A 55 2.92 10.24 -6.77
CA THR A 55 3.99 9.42 -7.34
C THR A 55 4.14 8.12 -6.54
N PRO A 56 4.05 6.93 -7.18
CA PRO A 56 4.38 5.67 -6.54
C PRO A 56 5.90 5.45 -6.56
N LEU A 57 6.45 5.05 -5.42
CA LEU A 57 7.87 4.83 -5.18
C LEU A 57 8.07 3.41 -4.65
N LYS A 58 9.13 2.73 -5.09
CA LYS A 58 9.48 1.43 -4.53
C LYS A 58 10.08 1.65 -3.15
N LEU A 59 9.51 1.04 -2.12
CA LEU A 59 10.07 1.06 -0.77
C LEU A 59 11.23 0.06 -0.69
N ILE A 60 12.35 0.49 -0.13
CA ILE A 60 13.46 -0.41 0.25
C ILE A 60 13.33 -0.76 1.73
N ALA A 61 13.30 0.25 2.59
CA ALA A 61 13.21 0.08 4.05
C ALA A 61 12.73 1.38 4.73
N PRO A 62 12.08 1.29 5.89
CA PRO A 62 11.94 2.44 6.79
C PRO A 62 13.29 2.82 7.42
N LYS A 63 13.53 4.11 7.66
CA LYS A 63 14.73 4.64 8.35
C LYS A 63 14.33 5.79 9.29
N GLY A 64 13.93 5.44 10.51
CA GLY A 64 13.47 6.42 11.49
C GLY A 64 12.27 7.23 10.96
N PRO A 65 12.35 8.57 10.91
CA PRO A 65 11.27 9.42 10.39
C PRO A 65 11.17 9.43 8.86
N ASP A 66 12.15 8.85 8.16
CA ASP A 66 12.25 8.84 6.71
C ASP A 66 12.01 7.44 6.12
N LEU A 67 11.64 7.40 4.84
CA LEU A 67 11.50 6.18 4.04
C LEU A 67 12.64 6.13 3.03
N HIS A 68 13.34 5.00 2.99
CA HIS A 68 14.31 4.69 1.95
C HIS A 68 13.58 4.17 0.72
N VAL A 69 13.68 4.90 -0.40
CA VAL A 69 12.87 4.66 -1.59
C VAL A 69 13.69 4.72 -2.88
N ILE A 70 13.21 4.02 -3.89
CA ILE A 70 13.67 4.16 -5.28
C ILE A 70 12.58 4.90 -6.05
N SER A 71 12.89 6.12 -6.47
CA SER A 71 12.07 6.88 -7.40
C SER A 71 12.20 6.30 -8.80
N PRO A 72 11.07 6.12 -9.53
CA PRO A 72 11.13 5.90 -10.96
C PRO A 72 11.87 7.07 -11.61
N ALA A 73 12.62 6.79 -12.68
CA ALA A 73 13.51 7.74 -13.32
C ALA A 73 12.79 9.06 -13.68
N ALA A 74 13.37 10.18 -13.26
CA ALA A 74 13.01 11.51 -13.73
C ALA A 74 14.09 11.99 -14.73
N GLU A 75 13.65 12.35 -15.94
CA GLU A 75 14.36 12.99 -17.06
C GLU A 75 15.56 12.27 -17.71
N LYS A 76 16.31 11.41 -17.00
CA LYS A 76 17.53 10.76 -17.56
C LYS A 76 17.55 9.23 -17.47
N GLY A 77 16.38 8.60 -17.36
CA GLY A 77 16.22 7.14 -17.45
C GLY A 77 16.79 6.29 -16.31
N ARG A 78 17.53 6.87 -15.34
CA ARG A 78 18.08 6.13 -14.20
C ARG A 78 17.20 6.25 -12.95
N PRO A 79 16.80 5.13 -12.32
CA PRO A 79 16.16 5.14 -11.02
C PRO A 79 17.03 5.87 -10.00
N ARG A 80 16.41 6.63 -9.11
CA ARG A 80 17.12 7.39 -8.07
C ARG A 80 16.73 6.85 -6.71
N GLU A 81 17.71 6.30 -6.02
CA GLU A 81 17.61 5.94 -4.61
C GLU A 81 17.80 7.18 -3.73
N GLY A 82 17.07 7.22 -2.61
CA GLY A 82 17.10 8.32 -1.67
C GLY A 82 16.07 8.23 -0.55
N TYR A 83 16.00 9.27 0.27
CA TYR A 83 15.10 9.37 1.41
C TYR A 83 14.00 10.41 1.20
N ILE A 84 12.81 10.10 1.71
CA ILE A 84 11.68 11.02 1.81
C ILE A 84 11.11 10.99 3.24
N PRO A 85 10.46 12.06 3.73
CA PRO A 85 9.76 12.01 5.01
C PRO A 85 8.61 10.99 4.98
N ALA A 86 8.49 10.15 6.01
CA ALA A 86 7.39 9.20 6.11
C ALA A 86 6.02 9.89 6.15
N SER A 87 5.95 11.10 6.71
CA SER A 87 4.73 11.92 6.79
C SER A 87 4.19 12.37 5.43
N SER A 88 5.00 12.37 4.36
CA SER A 88 4.55 12.80 3.04
C SER A 88 3.97 11.67 2.19
N ALA A 89 4.06 10.43 2.67
CA ALA A 89 3.68 9.23 1.93
C ALA A 89 2.69 8.36 2.70
N VAL A 90 2.06 7.44 1.97
CA VAL A 90 1.31 6.32 2.53
C VAL A 90 1.88 5.03 1.98
N LEU A 91 2.04 4.03 2.85
CA LEU A 91 2.41 2.69 2.43
C LEU A 91 1.17 1.95 1.96
N VAL A 92 1.23 1.41 0.74
CA VAL A 92 0.14 0.64 0.13
C VAL A 92 0.68 -0.68 -0.40
N PRO A 93 -0.11 -1.77 -0.31
CA PRO A 93 0.31 -3.05 -0.84
C PRO A 93 0.35 -3.04 -2.37
N GLY A 94 1.26 -3.83 -2.93
CA GLY A 94 1.49 -4.01 -4.36
C GLY A 94 2.66 -3.19 -4.91
N ARG A 95 3.18 -3.64 -6.04
CA ARG A 95 4.23 -2.99 -6.83
C ARG A 95 3.92 -1.54 -7.17
N ALA A 96 4.94 -0.67 -7.14
CA ALA A 96 4.82 0.72 -7.56
C ALA A 96 4.28 0.88 -8.99
N SER A 97 4.68 0.00 -9.92
CA SER A 97 4.20 0.00 -11.30
C SER A 97 2.69 -0.27 -11.42
N SER A 98 2.14 -1.12 -10.57
CA SER A 98 0.70 -1.46 -10.55
C SER A 98 -0.18 -0.28 -10.17
N HIS A 99 0.36 0.67 -9.39
CA HIS A 99 -0.37 1.85 -8.92
C HIS A 99 -0.36 3.03 -9.89
N LYS A 100 0.52 3.03 -10.91
CA LYS A 100 0.75 4.18 -11.81
C LYS A 100 -0.54 4.62 -12.53
N LYS A 101 -1.27 3.68 -13.13
CA LYS A 101 -2.52 3.98 -13.86
C LYS A 101 -3.61 4.52 -12.92
N ARG A 102 -3.74 3.91 -11.74
CA ARG A 102 -4.72 4.30 -10.71
C ARG A 102 -4.47 5.73 -10.23
N LEU A 103 -3.23 6.05 -9.85
CA LEU A 103 -2.86 7.37 -9.34
C LEU A 103 -2.97 8.46 -10.42
N LEU A 104 -2.65 8.14 -11.67
CA LEU A 104 -2.88 9.06 -12.79
C LEU A 104 -4.37 9.39 -12.98
N ARG A 105 -5.24 8.39 -12.85
CA ARG A 105 -6.69 8.59 -12.91
C ARG A 105 -7.16 9.52 -11.80
N ILE A 106 -6.76 9.26 -10.56
CA ILE A 106 -7.08 10.13 -9.40
C ILE A 106 -6.62 11.57 -9.66
N LYS A 107 -5.40 11.77 -10.15
CA LYS A 107 -4.84 13.09 -10.44
C LYS A 107 -5.71 13.89 -11.42
N LYS A 108 -6.23 13.23 -12.46
CA LYS A 108 -7.04 13.83 -13.53
C LYS A 108 -8.50 14.10 -13.16
N THR A 109 -9.00 13.55 -12.05
CA THR A 109 -10.40 13.78 -11.64
C THR A 109 -10.62 15.21 -11.12
N ILE A 110 -11.88 15.67 -11.13
CA ILE A 110 -12.29 16.99 -10.60
C ILE A 110 -12.63 16.91 -9.09
N LEU A 111 -12.30 15.80 -8.43
CA LEU A 111 -12.58 15.61 -7.01
C LEU A 111 -11.81 16.61 -6.12
N PRO A 112 -12.36 17.01 -4.97
CA PRO A 112 -11.63 17.77 -3.96
C PRO A 112 -10.32 17.07 -3.55
N GLN A 113 -9.28 17.85 -3.22
CA GLN A 113 -7.96 17.31 -2.90
C GLN A 113 -8.00 16.31 -1.73
N LYS A 114 -8.85 16.56 -0.73
CA LYS A 114 -9.07 15.65 0.42
C LYS A 114 -9.56 14.27 -0.03
N GLU A 115 -10.47 14.23 -1.03
CA GLU A 115 -10.98 12.99 -1.60
C GLU A 115 -9.92 12.29 -2.45
N LYS A 116 -9.14 13.02 -3.25
CA LYS A 116 -8.00 12.46 -3.98
C LYS A 116 -6.98 11.79 -3.06
N ILE A 117 -6.63 12.45 -1.95
CA ILE A 117 -5.72 11.91 -0.93
C ILE A 117 -6.30 10.65 -0.29
N ARG A 118 -7.59 10.67 0.08
CA ARG A 118 -8.28 9.50 0.64
C ARG A 118 -8.22 8.30 -0.31
N LEU A 119 -8.56 8.50 -1.57
CA LEU A 119 -8.54 7.43 -2.58
C LEU A 119 -7.11 6.93 -2.85
N ALA A 120 -6.12 7.83 -2.88
CA ALA A 120 -4.71 7.45 -3.04
C ALA A 120 -4.18 6.60 -1.87
N LYS A 121 -4.71 6.83 -0.65
CA LYS A 121 -4.49 5.97 0.52
C LYS A 121 -5.22 4.61 0.45
N GLY A 122 -6.02 4.37 -0.58
CA GLY A 122 -6.84 3.17 -0.70
C GLY A 122 -7.98 3.12 0.32
N ILE A 123 -8.49 4.27 0.78
CA ILE A 123 -9.58 4.31 1.76
C ILE A 123 -10.91 4.44 1.01
N ILE A 124 -11.79 3.46 1.21
CA ILE A 124 -13.19 3.47 0.77
C ILE A 124 -14.13 3.78 1.94
N ARG A 125 -15.36 4.21 1.66
CA ARG A 125 -16.38 4.57 2.65
C ARG A 125 -17.77 4.16 2.19
N LYS A 126 -18.69 3.97 3.15
CA LYS A 126 -20.12 3.80 2.87
C LYS A 126 -20.60 4.94 1.98
N GLY A 127 -21.36 4.61 0.94
CA GLY A 127 -21.85 5.59 -0.04
C GLY A 127 -20.86 5.92 -1.16
N ASP A 128 -19.64 5.38 -1.17
CA ASP A 128 -18.79 5.48 -2.36
C ASP A 128 -19.44 4.76 -3.54
N THR A 129 -19.44 5.37 -4.73
CA THR A 129 -19.87 4.70 -5.95
C THR A 129 -18.82 3.70 -6.43
N PHE A 130 -19.21 2.77 -7.30
CA PHE A 130 -18.27 1.80 -7.88
C PHE A 130 -17.02 2.46 -8.50
N PRO A 131 -17.11 3.56 -9.28
CA PRO A 131 -15.92 4.26 -9.79
C PRO A 131 -14.97 4.79 -8.71
N LEU A 132 -15.49 5.25 -7.56
CA LEU A 132 -14.66 5.70 -6.44
C LEU A 132 -13.92 4.53 -5.79
N VAL A 133 -14.61 3.40 -5.61
CA VAL A 133 -13.99 2.17 -5.11
C VAL A 133 -12.93 1.65 -6.08
N GLU A 134 -13.20 1.64 -7.39
CA GLU A 134 -12.22 1.25 -8.40
C GLU A 134 -11.00 2.18 -8.40
N MET A 135 -11.21 3.48 -8.18
CA MET A 135 -10.10 4.44 -8.03
C MET A 135 -9.25 4.16 -6.80
N ALA A 136 -9.83 3.73 -5.69
CA ALA A 136 -9.08 3.39 -4.48
C ALA A 136 -8.37 2.03 -4.61
N TRP A 137 -9.09 1.01 -5.06
CA TRP A 137 -8.70 -0.40 -4.92
C TRP A 137 -8.33 -1.08 -6.24
N GLY A 138 -8.57 -0.44 -7.38
CA GLY A 138 -8.42 -1.04 -8.70
C GLY A 138 -9.67 -1.82 -9.11
N LYS A 139 -9.57 -2.54 -10.23
CA LYS A 139 -10.68 -3.35 -10.73
C LYS A 139 -10.91 -4.58 -9.84
N PRO A 140 -12.17 -4.99 -9.64
CA PRO A 140 -12.49 -6.23 -8.96
C PRO A 140 -12.04 -7.44 -9.80
N GLN A 141 -11.80 -8.57 -9.16
CA GLN A 141 -11.50 -9.84 -9.84
C GLN A 141 -12.76 -10.51 -10.38
N ARG A 142 -13.91 -10.32 -9.71
CA ARG A 142 -15.21 -10.87 -10.12
C ARG A 142 -16.33 -9.90 -9.74
N SER A 143 -17.43 -9.95 -10.50
CA SER A 143 -18.66 -9.23 -10.25
C SER A 143 -19.85 -10.18 -10.36
N PHE A 144 -20.86 -9.96 -9.52
CA PHE A 144 -22.10 -10.74 -9.50
C PHE A 144 -23.28 -9.79 -9.34
N MET A 145 -24.26 -9.87 -10.24
CA MET A 145 -25.56 -9.26 -10.01
C MET A 145 -26.36 -10.21 -9.11
N VAL A 146 -26.73 -9.75 -7.92
CA VAL A 146 -27.37 -10.59 -6.90
C VAL A 146 -28.88 -10.38 -6.89
N ASN A 147 -29.32 -9.15 -7.09
CA ASN A 147 -30.75 -8.83 -7.17
C ASN A 147 -30.99 -7.66 -8.14
N TYR A 148 -31.61 -7.96 -9.28
CA TYR A 148 -31.96 -6.97 -10.30
C TYR A 148 -33.02 -5.96 -9.84
N PHE A 149 -33.99 -6.38 -9.03
CA PHE A 149 -35.07 -5.51 -8.56
C PHE A 149 -34.59 -4.49 -7.54
N SER A 150 -33.60 -4.84 -6.72
CA SER A 150 -33.01 -3.94 -5.72
C SER A 150 -31.69 -3.30 -6.16
N ASP A 151 -31.30 -3.45 -7.43
CA ASP A 151 -30.03 -2.99 -7.99
C ASP A 151 -28.83 -3.35 -7.07
N GLU A 152 -28.73 -4.63 -6.72
CA GLU A 152 -27.70 -5.15 -5.82
C GLU A 152 -26.61 -5.90 -6.57
N GLU A 153 -25.40 -5.36 -6.53
CA GLU A 153 -24.20 -5.91 -7.15
C GLU A 153 -23.15 -6.24 -6.10
N HIS A 154 -22.49 -7.38 -6.26
CA HIS A 154 -21.40 -7.82 -5.40
C HIS A 154 -20.10 -7.89 -6.19
N TYR A 155 -19.02 -7.37 -5.62
CA TYR A 155 -17.70 -7.34 -6.25
C TYR A 155 -16.65 -7.97 -5.35
N VAL A 156 -15.85 -8.89 -5.89
CA VAL A 156 -14.79 -9.58 -5.17
C VAL A 156 -13.46 -8.91 -5.42
N TYR A 157 -12.76 -8.55 -4.34
CA TYR A 157 -11.42 -7.98 -4.34
C TYR A 157 -10.44 -8.90 -3.64
N PHE A 158 -9.28 -9.13 -4.25
CA PHE A 158 -8.16 -9.83 -3.62
C PHE A 158 -7.23 -8.80 -2.97
N ARG A 159 -7.09 -8.92 -1.65
CA ARG A 159 -6.26 -8.07 -0.79
C ARG A 159 -5.15 -8.91 -0.16
N PRO A 160 -4.06 -8.30 0.33
CA PRO A 160 -3.03 -9.03 1.06
C PRO A 160 -3.58 -9.86 2.23
N GLU A 161 -4.63 -9.36 2.87
CA GLU A 161 -5.28 -10.00 4.03
C GLU A 161 -6.26 -11.11 3.63
N GLY A 162 -6.63 -11.21 2.34
CA GLY A 162 -7.54 -12.21 1.83
C GLY A 162 -8.53 -11.68 0.81
N LYS A 163 -9.60 -12.45 0.58
CA LYS A 163 -10.67 -12.07 -0.34
C LYS A 163 -11.71 -11.23 0.40
N VAL A 164 -12.08 -10.10 -0.20
CA VAL A 164 -13.10 -9.18 0.33
C VAL A 164 -14.25 -9.12 -0.66
N LEU A 165 -15.47 -9.28 -0.16
CA LEU A 165 -16.70 -9.07 -0.93
C LEU A 165 -17.26 -7.69 -0.58
N LEU A 166 -17.37 -6.81 -1.58
CA LEU A 166 -18.01 -5.51 -1.44
C LEU A 166 -19.40 -5.55 -2.06
N ARG A 167 -20.40 -5.02 -1.33
CA ARG A 167 -21.80 -4.98 -1.76
C ARG A 167 -22.17 -3.57 -2.16
N PHE A 168 -22.81 -3.42 -3.32
CA PHE A 168 -23.35 -2.17 -3.81
C PHE A 168 -24.87 -2.30 -3.91
N LYS A 169 -25.60 -1.28 -3.44
CA LYS A 169 -27.06 -1.19 -3.54
C LYS A 169 -27.42 0.15 -4.14
N GLY A 170 -28.19 0.15 -5.23
CA GLY A 170 -28.50 1.38 -5.97
C GLY A 170 -27.24 2.09 -6.48
N GLY A 171 -26.20 1.33 -6.85
CA GLY A 171 -24.89 1.87 -7.26
C GLY A 171 -23.96 2.38 -6.15
N PHE A 172 -24.35 2.30 -4.88
CA PHE A 172 -23.55 2.81 -3.75
C PHE A 172 -23.05 1.70 -2.83
N LEU A 173 -21.81 1.85 -2.35
CA LEU A 173 -21.18 0.91 -1.44
C LEU A 173 -21.96 0.83 -0.12
N SER A 174 -22.49 -0.36 0.15
CA SER A 174 -23.22 -0.74 1.35
C SER A 174 -22.30 -1.50 2.30
N PRO A 175 -22.45 -1.33 3.63
CA PRO A 175 -21.81 -2.22 4.61
C PRO A 175 -22.25 -3.69 4.43
N PRO A 176 -21.45 -4.65 4.95
CA PRO A 176 -20.25 -4.45 5.75
C PRO A 176 -19.06 -3.94 4.90
N LEU A 177 -18.34 -2.96 5.45
CA LEU A 177 -17.06 -2.55 4.90
C LEU A 177 -15.98 -3.44 5.51
N PRO A 178 -14.90 -3.74 4.79
CA PRO A 178 -13.75 -4.40 5.38
C PRO A 178 -13.24 -3.55 6.54
N GLU A 179 -13.17 -4.17 7.71
CA GLU A 179 -12.63 -3.53 8.91
C GLU A 179 -11.19 -3.10 8.63
N LYS A 180 -10.84 -1.85 8.93
CA LYS A 180 -9.44 -1.54 9.09
C LYS A 180 -9.01 -2.27 10.35
N HIS A 181 -8.10 -3.23 10.24
CA HIS A 181 -7.31 -3.63 11.39
C HIS A 181 -6.52 -2.41 11.85
N SER A 182 -7.12 -1.59 12.70
CA SER A 182 -6.35 -0.77 13.62
C SER A 182 -5.67 -1.74 14.58
N ASP A 183 -4.38 -1.56 14.83
CA ASP A 183 -3.61 -2.24 15.88
C ASP A 183 -4.14 -1.89 17.29
N LYS A 184 -5.40 -2.23 17.55
CA LYS A 184 -6.07 -2.10 18.84
C LYS A 184 -7.14 -3.18 18.93
N ALA A 185 -6.73 -4.35 19.42
CA ALA A 185 -7.56 -5.15 20.31
C ALA A 185 -6.71 -6.28 20.90
N LYS A 186 -6.13 -6.01 22.08
CA LYS A 186 -5.96 -7.05 23.10
C LYS A 186 -6.55 -6.45 24.39
N PRO A 187 -7.69 -6.94 24.89
CA PRO A 187 -7.85 -7.04 26.33
C PRO A 187 -6.89 -8.10 26.90
#